data_AF-A0AAX6M765-F1
#
_entry.id   AF-A0AAX6M765-F1
#
_cell.length_a   1.000
_cell.length_b   1.000
_cell.length_c   1.000
_cell.angle_alpha   90.00
_cell.angle_beta   90.00
_cell.angle_gamma   90.00
#
_symmetry.space_group_name_H-M   'P 1'
#
loop_
_entity.id
_entity.type
_entity.pdbx_description
1 polymer ?
#
loop_
_entity_poly.entity_id
_entity_poly.type
_entity_poly.pdbx_seq_one_letter_code
_entity_poly.pdbx_strand_id
1 'polypeptide(L)'
;MRFSTAVPILVAISAPPAVGQLNSYAKKAGLKYFGAATDSPGQRERAGLETAYPQYDAILQDTDEFGQTTPTNGQKWLFTEPERGVFNFTEGDIVASIAAENDQLLRCHTLVWHSQLAPWVEEGVWTPEELRLIIIEHITQLMGHYKGQCYAWDVVNEALNEDGTYRESVFYNVLGEEFIKLAFSTAAEIDPSAKLYYNDYNLESPGAKSEGAIRIVKLLQEAGIRIDGVGMQAHLVASRAPTLDQQTAVMESYGALGVEVALTELDVRVEMPINETSMAWQSEVYKNVRVLVSS
;
A
#
# COMPACT_ATOMS: atom_id res chain seq x y z
N MET A 1 36.77 -36.83 -49.28
CA MET A 1 36.83 -35.97 -48.08
C MET A 1 35.45 -35.37 -47.87
N ARG A 2 34.72 -35.82 -46.84
CA ARG A 2 33.40 -35.26 -46.46
C ARG A 2 33.63 -34.38 -45.24
N PHE A 3 33.41 -33.07 -45.36
CA PHE A 3 33.33 -32.18 -44.21
C PHE A 3 31.88 -32.18 -43.73
N SER A 4 31.65 -32.73 -42.54
CA SER A 4 30.40 -32.63 -41.82
C SER A 4 30.52 -31.46 -40.84
N THR A 5 29.89 -30.33 -41.16
CA THR A 5 29.74 -29.21 -40.22
C THR A 5 28.56 -29.50 -39.30
N ALA A 6 28.85 -29.95 -38.08
CA ALA A 6 27.87 -29.97 -37.01
C ALA A 6 27.67 -28.53 -36.51
N VAL A 7 26.46 -27.99 -36.70
CA VAL A 7 26.02 -26.74 -36.07
C VAL A 7 25.60 -27.11 -34.64
N PRO A 8 26.15 -26.49 -33.59
CA PRO A 8 25.65 -26.71 -32.25
C PRO A 8 24.31 -25.98 -32.12
N ILE A 9 23.22 -26.73 -31.97
CA ILE A 9 21.96 -26.18 -31.51
C ILE A 9 22.17 -25.84 -30.03
N LEU A 10 22.33 -24.56 -29.74
CA LEU A 10 22.28 -24.05 -28.37
C LEU A 10 20.82 -24.17 -27.92
N VAL A 11 20.49 -25.25 -27.22
CA VAL A 11 19.23 -25.32 -26.47
C VAL A 11 19.38 -24.34 -25.33
N ALA A 12 18.76 -23.16 -25.45
CA ALA A 12 18.53 -22.30 -24.33
C ALA A 12 17.63 -23.08 -23.37
N ILE A 13 18.23 -23.69 -22.35
CA ILE A 13 17.50 -24.17 -21.19
C ILE A 13 17.01 -22.89 -20.52
N SER A 14 15.78 -22.47 -20.83
CA SER A 14 15.05 -21.57 -19.95
C SER A 14 15.01 -22.29 -18.61
N ALA A 15 15.80 -21.84 -17.64
CA ALA A 15 15.54 -22.21 -16.26
C ALA A 15 14.04 -21.96 -16.04
N PRO A 16 13.27 -22.91 -15.47
CA PRO A 16 11.93 -22.58 -15.02
C PRO A 16 12.06 -21.30 -14.19
N PRO A 17 11.21 -20.28 -14.38
CA PRO A 17 11.23 -19.13 -13.50
C PRO A 17 11.21 -19.70 -12.08
N ALA A 18 12.14 -19.27 -11.24
CA ALA A 18 12.01 -19.55 -9.82
C ALA A 18 10.69 -18.88 -9.43
N VAL A 19 9.61 -19.67 -9.40
CA VAL A 19 8.32 -19.22 -8.89
C VAL A 19 8.59 -19.06 -7.41
N GLY A 20 8.84 -17.82 -6.99
CA GLY A 20 9.12 -17.51 -5.61
C GLY A 20 7.83 -17.83 -4.90
N GLN A 21 7.73 -18.95 -4.20
CA GLN A 21 6.50 -19.28 -3.47
C GLN A 21 6.37 -18.34 -2.23
N LEU A 22 6.45 -17.02 -2.44
CA LEU A 22 6.70 -15.98 -1.45
C LEU A 22 5.58 -15.94 -0.44
N ASN A 23 4.32 -15.97 -0.89
CA ASN A 23 3.18 -16.07 0.00
C ASN A 23 3.18 -17.39 0.77
N SER A 24 3.50 -18.49 0.09
CA SER A 24 3.62 -19.81 0.72
C SER A 24 4.72 -19.85 1.80
N TYR A 25 5.87 -19.20 1.59
CA TYR A 25 6.93 -19.05 2.58
C TYR A 25 6.58 -18.06 3.69
N ALA A 26 5.92 -16.95 3.36
CA ALA A 26 5.43 -15.98 4.34
C ALA A 26 4.45 -16.64 5.33
N LYS A 27 3.48 -17.41 4.83
CA LYS A 27 2.54 -18.18 5.66
C LYS A 27 3.26 -19.22 6.53
N LYS A 28 4.25 -19.94 5.99
CA LYS A 28 5.08 -20.88 6.78
C LYS A 28 5.89 -20.17 7.88
N ALA A 29 6.27 -18.92 7.66
CA ALA A 29 6.95 -18.08 8.64
C ALA A 29 5.99 -17.43 9.65
N GLY A 30 4.67 -17.63 9.54
CA GLY A 30 3.66 -17.07 10.44
C GLY A 30 3.07 -15.73 10.01
N LEU A 31 3.46 -15.20 8.85
CA LEU A 31 2.86 -13.99 8.28
C LEU A 31 1.50 -14.31 7.66
N LYS A 32 0.63 -13.28 7.59
CA LYS A 32 -0.72 -13.42 7.02
C LYS A 32 -0.69 -13.60 5.50
N TYR A 33 0.18 -12.86 4.81
CA TYR A 33 0.32 -12.85 3.36
C TYR A 33 1.70 -12.36 2.93
N PHE A 34 2.07 -12.67 1.68
CA PHE A 34 2.93 -11.84 0.83
C PHE A 34 2.06 -11.35 -0.33
N GLY A 35 2.17 -10.07 -0.71
CA GLY A 35 1.25 -9.45 -1.66
C GLY A 35 1.93 -8.55 -2.67
N ALA A 36 1.15 -8.12 -3.66
CA ALA A 36 1.59 -7.17 -4.68
C ALA A 36 0.45 -6.21 -5.05
N ALA A 37 0.79 -4.94 -5.23
CA ALA A 37 -0.12 -3.96 -5.79
C ALA A 37 -0.32 -4.20 -7.30
N THR A 38 -1.50 -3.85 -7.79
CA THR A 38 -1.80 -3.87 -9.21
C THR A 38 -2.74 -2.73 -9.57
N ASP A 39 -2.88 -2.48 -10.88
CA ASP A 39 -3.78 -1.46 -11.39
C ASP A 39 -4.73 -2.03 -12.44
N SER A 40 -5.78 -1.28 -12.77
CA SER A 40 -6.75 -1.66 -13.79
C SER A 40 -6.15 -1.63 -15.21
N PRO A 41 -6.65 -2.48 -16.14
CA PRO A 41 -6.45 -2.26 -17.57
C PRO A 41 -6.89 -0.84 -17.96
N GLY A 42 -6.03 -0.13 -18.67
CA GLY A 42 -6.02 1.30 -18.96
C GLY A 42 -4.84 2.02 -18.30
N GLN A 43 -4.58 1.73 -17.03
CA GLN A 43 -3.48 2.34 -16.28
C GLN A 43 -2.14 1.66 -16.60
N ARG A 44 -2.17 0.33 -16.78
CA ARG A 44 -1.00 -0.49 -17.17
C ARG A 44 -0.50 -0.15 -18.58
N GLU A 45 -1.41 0.15 -19.50
CA GLU A 45 -1.20 0.43 -20.93
C GLU A 45 -0.33 1.67 -21.14
N ARG A 46 -0.33 2.59 -20.19
CA ARG A 46 0.58 3.75 -20.23
C ARG A 46 2.05 3.36 -20.14
N ALA A 47 2.37 2.13 -19.72
CA ALA A 47 3.73 1.59 -19.75
C ALA A 47 4.16 1.08 -21.14
N GLY A 48 3.24 0.87 -22.10
CA GLY A 48 3.54 0.35 -23.43
C GLY A 48 4.12 -1.08 -23.43
N LEU A 49 3.62 -1.93 -22.52
CA LEU A 49 4.08 -3.29 -22.28
C LEU A 49 2.98 -4.34 -22.48
N GLU A 50 2.04 -4.09 -23.40
CA GLU A 50 0.83 -4.90 -23.59
C GLU A 50 1.14 -6.37 -23.88
N THR A 51 2.24 -6.65 -24.58
CA THR A 51 2.67 -8.03 -24.87
C THR A 51 3.08 -8.81 -23.62
N ALA A 52 3.38 -8.12 -22.51
CA ALA A 52 3.76 -8.74 -21.24
C ALA A 52 2.55 -9.00 -20.32
N TYR A 53 1.35 -8.47 -20.61
CA TYR A 53 0.21 -8.58 -19.70
C TYR A 53 -0.25 -10.00 -19.39
N PRO A 54 -0.30 -10.94 -20.36
CA PRO A 54 -0.64 -12.32 -20.02
C PRO A 54 0.33 -12.96 -19.01
N GLN A 55 1.63 -12.62 -19.10
CA GLN A 55 2.62 -13.10 -18.14
C GLN A 55 2.49 -12.37 -16.79
N TYR A 56 2.28 -11.05 -16.83
CA TYR A 56 2.03 -10.26 -15.63
C TYR A 56 0.83 -10.79 -14.83
N ASP A 57 -0.30 -11.02 -15.50
CA ASP A 57 -1.52 -11.53 -14.89
C ASP A 57 -1.31 -12.93 -14.33
N ALA A 58 -0.61 -13.80 -15.06
CA ALA A 58 -0.29 -15.14 -14.58
C ALA A 58 0.56 -15.13 -13.29
N ILE A 59 1.50 -14.19 -13.14
CA ILE A 59 2.30 -14.06 -11.92
C ILE A 59 1.45 -13.44 -10.80
N LEU A 60 0.67 -12.38 -11.09
CA LEU A 60 -0.16 -11.71 -10.10
C LEU A 60 -1.23 -12.64 -9.49
N GLN A 61 -1.81 -13.52 -10.31
CA GLN A 61 -2.87 -14.45 -9.92
C GLN A 61 -2.33 -15.75 -9.32
N ASP A 62 -1.02 -16.00 -9.37
CA ASP A 62 -0.42 -17.15 -8.68
C ASP A 62 -0.43 -16.93 -7.16
N THR A 63 -1.30 -17.63 -6.47
CA THR A 63 -1.49 -17.47 -5.01
C THR A 63 -0.37 -18.07 -4.17
N ASP A 64 0.51 -18.89 -4.75
CA ASP A 64 1.75 -19.31 -4.08
C ASP A 64 2.76 -18.16 -4.02
N GLU A 65 2.73 -17.26 -5.01
CA GLU A 65 3.54 -16.04 -5.07
C GLU A 65 2.86 -14.90 -4.28
N PHE A 66 1.60 -14.56 -4.60
CA PHE A 66 0.86 -13.44 -4.01
C PHE A 66 -0.50 -13.85 -3.44
N GLY A 67 -0.64 -13.78 -2.11
CA GLY A 67 -1.89 -14.05 -1.40
C GLY A 67 -2.72 -12.81 -1.07
N GLN A 68 -2.28 -11.63 -1.53
CA GLN A 68 -2.91 -10.35 -1.23
C GLN A 68 -2.66 -9.38 -2.39
N THR A 69 -3.65 -8.56 -2.72
CA THR A 69 -3.49 -7.46 -3.70
C THR A 69 -4.10 -6.14 -3.23
N THR A 70 -3.59 -5.05 -3.79
CA THR A 70 -3.95 -3.66 -3.47
C THR A 70 -4.18 -2.91 -4.79
N PRO A 71 -5.32 -2.22 -4.99
CA PRO A 71 -5.50 -1.34 -6.13
C PRO A 71 -4.63 -0.09 -5.99
N THR A 72 -3.72 0.15 -6.93
CA THR A 72 -2.80 1.29 -6.87
C THR A 72 -3.52 2.63 -7.02
N ASN A 73 -4.58 2.69 -7.83
CA ASN A 73 -5.23 3.96 -8.17
C ASN A 73 -6.76 3.95 -8.09
N GLY A 74 -7.43 2.91 -8.61
CA GLY A 74 -8.88 2.90 -8.84
C GLY A 74 -9.80 3.11 -7.62
N GLN A 75 -9.25 3.12 -6.39
CA GLN A 75 -9.97 3.41 -5.16
C GLN A 75 -9.66 4.80 -4.55
N LYS A 76 -8.72 5.56 -5.10
CA LYS A 76 -8.38 6.92 -4.63
C LYS A 76 -9.49 7.92 -5.00
N TRP A 77 -9.62 8.98 -4.21
CA TRP A 77 -10.72 9.95 -4.29
C TRP A 77 -10.96 10.51 -5.71
N LEU A 78 -9.89 10.85 -6.44
CA LEU A 78 -9.98 11.33 -7.82
C LEU A 78 -10.76 10.38 -8.75
N PHE A 79 -10.65 9.06 -8.55
CA PHE A 79 -11.30 8.06 -9.39
C PHE A 79 -12.69 7.69 -8.87
N THR A 80 -12.86 7.69 -7.56
CA THR A 80 -14.08 7.20 -6.91
C THR A 80 -15.16 8.26 -6.76
N GLU A 81 -14.80 9.54 -6.63
CA GLU A 81 -15.74 10.65 -6.55
C GLU A 81 -15.18 11.90 -7.30
N PRO A 82 -15.03 11.82 -8.63
CA PRO A 82 -14.44 12.88 -9.45
C PRO A 82 -15.26 14.18 -9.44
N GLU A 83 -16.57 14.09 -9.19
CA GLU A 83 -17.48 15.21 -9.00
C GLU A 83 -18.30 14.97 -7.72
N ARG A 84 -18.66 16.04 -7.00
CA ARG A 84 -19.34 15.95 -5.71
C ARG A 84 -20.61 15.09 -5.80
N GLY A 85 -20.65 14.01 -5.02
CA GLY A 85 -21.77 13.07 -4.96
C GLY A 85 -21.93 12.15 -6.18
N VAL A 86 -21.01 12.19 -7.14
CA VAL A 86 -21.00 11.32 -8.31
C VAL A 86 -19.94 10.25 -8.13
N PHE A 87 -20.36 9.06 -7.72
CA PHE A 87 -19.46 7.95 -7.43
C PHE A 87 -19.23 7.04 -8.64
N ASN A 88 -17.98 6.62 -8.83
CA ASN A 88 -17.58 5.65 -9.86
C ASN A 88 -16.65 4.59 -9.27
N PHE A 89 -17.10 3.34 -9.20
CA PHE A 89 -16.32 2.24 -8.64
C PHE A 89 -15.68 1.33 -9.69
N THR A 90 -15.86 1.62 -10.98
CA THR A 90 -15.48 0.72 -12.08
C THR A 90 -14.00 0.32 -12.04
N GLU A 91 -13.08 1.26 -11.82
CA GLU A 91 -11.65 0.94 -11.81
C GLU A 91 -11.23 0.14 -10.57
N GLY A 92 -11.77 0.48 -9.40
CA GLY A 92 -11.47 -0.25 -8.16
C GLY A 92 -12.09 -1.65 -8.14
N ASP A 93 -13.27 -1.84 -8.73
CA ASP A 93 -13.97 -3.12 -8.81
C ASP A 93 -13.17 -4.16 -9.60
N ILE A 94 -12.35 -3.74 -10.56
CA ILE A 94 -11.50 -4.66 -11.33
C ILE A 94 -10.52 -5.39 -10.41
N VAL A 95 -9.79 -4.66 -9.57
CA VAL A 95 -8.80 -5.26 -8.67
C VAL A 95 -9.48 -6.02 -7.53
N ALA A 96 -10.61 -5.51 -7.03
CA ALA A 96 -11.42 -6.23 -6.04
C ALA A 96 -11.93 -7.57 -6.58
N SER A 97 -12.35 -7.60 -7.85
CA SER A 97 -12.78 -8.84 -8.52
C SER A 97 -11.62 -9.81 -8.70
N ILE A 98 -10.44 -9.35 -9.11
CA ILE A 98 -9.23 -10.20 -9.18
C ILE A 98 -8.95 -10.84 -7.81
N ALA A 99 -9.02 -10.05 -6.73
CA ALA A 99 -8.78 -10.55 -5.39
C ALA A 99 -9.80 -11.65 -5.01
N ALA A 100 -11.08 -11.40 -5.28
CA ALA A 100 -12.16 -12.35 -4.99
C ALA A 100 -12.07 -13.63 -5.82
N GLU A 101 -11.78 -13.54 -7.12
CA GLU A 101 -11.68 -14.69 -8.03
C GLU A 101 -10.51 -15.62 -7.69
N ASN A 102 -9.44 -15.08 -7.10
CA ASN A 102 -8.23 -15.83 -6.76
C ASN A 102 -8.09 -16.11 -5.25
N ASP A 103 -9.13 -15.86 -4.45
CA ASP A 103 -9.08 -16.00 -2.98
C ASP A 103 -7.90 -15.23 -2.33
N GLN A 104 -7.52 -14.09 -2.89
CA GLN A 104 -6.51 -13.19 -2.33
C GLN A 104 -7.16 -12.23 -1.32
N LEU A 105 -6.40 -11.85 -0.29
CA LEU A 105 -6.81 -10.75 0.58
C LEU A 105 -6.78 -9.43 -0.22
N LEU A 106 -7.73 -8.55 0.04
CA LEU A 106 -7.75 -7.20 -0.53
C LEU A 106 -7.37 -6.18 0.55
N ARG A 107 -6.29 -5.43 0.34
CA ARG A 107 -6.06 -4.18 1.08
C ARG A 107 -6.62 -3.06 0.23
N CYS A 108 -7.60 -2.35 0.75
CA CYS A 108 -8.20 -1.23 0.07
C CYS A 108 -7.43 0.06 0.38
N HIS A 109 -7.22 0.87 -0.66
CA HIS A 109 -6.28 1.99 -0.61
C HIS A 109 -6.74 3.11 -1.56
N THR A 110 -7.03 4.32 -1.09
CA THR A 110 -7.03 4.85 0.28
C THR A 110 -8.16 5.87 0.40
N LEU A 111 -8.68 6.11 1.60
CA LEU A 111 -9.87 6.96 1.80
C LEU A 111 -9.54 8.45 1.80
N VAL A 112 -8.55 8.87 2.60
CA VAL A 112 -8.19 10.28 2.75
C VAL A 112 -6.70 10.46 2.49
N TRP A 113 -6.37 11.19 1.43
CA TRP A 113 -5.00 11.51 1.05
C TRP A 113 -4.94 12.89 0.40
N HIS A 114 -3.84 13.61 0.61
CA HIS A 114 -3.63 14.94 0.05
C HIS A 114 -3.33 14.92 -1.46
N SER A 115 -2.91 13.77 -2.00
CA SER A 115 -2.60 13.57 -3.41
C SER A 115 -3.69 12.75 -4.09
N GLN A 116 -3.76 12.85 -5.42
CA GLN A 116 -4.82 12.22 -6.23
C GLN A 116 -6.22 12.46 -5.64
N LEU A 117 -6.41 13.68 -5.13
CA LEU A 117 -7.67 14.18 -4.63
C LEU A 117 -8.50 14.73 -5.79
N ALA A 118 -9.82 14.62 -5.71
CA ALA A 118 -10.68 15.20 -6.74
C ALA A 118 -10.55 16.74 -6.72
N PRO A 119 -10.39 17.42 -7.87
CA PRO A 119 -10.15 18.86 -7.91
C PRO A 119 -11.22 19.68 -7.19
N TRP A 120 -12.48 19.23 -7.21
CA TRP A 120 -13.57 19.94 -6.52
C TRP A 120 -13.37 19.98 -5.00
N VAL A 121 -12.70 18.99 -4.40
CA VAL A 121 -12.37 18.98 -2.97
C VAL A 121 -11.13 19.83 -2.72
N GLU A 122 -10.06 19.63 -3.50
CA GLU A 122 -8.76 20.28 -3.33
C GLU A 122 -8.84 21.80 -3.50
N GLU A 123 -9.56 22.27 -4.53
CA GLU A 123 -9.68 23.68 -4.89
C GLU A 123 -10.90 24.36 -4.23
N GLY A 124 -11.73 23.58 -3.52
CA GLY A 124 -12.93 24.07 -2.85
C GLY A 124 -12.62 24.94 -1.64
N VAL A 125 -13.48 25.92 -1.38
CA VAL A 125 -13.44 26.73 -0.15
C VAL A 125 -14.52 26.24 0.78
N TRP A 126 -14.10 25.57 1.86
CA TRP A 126 -14.99 24.87 2.76
C TRP A 126 -14.99 25.48 4.15
N THR A 127 -16.18 25.58 4.74
CA THR A 127 -16.31 25.68 6.19
C THR A 127 -15.95 24.35 6.86
N PRO A 128 -15.56 24.35 8.16
CA PRO A 128 -15.35 23.12 8.91
C PRO A 128 -16.56 22.17 8.88
N GLU A 129 -17.79 22.70 8.92
CA GLU A 129 -19.01 21.90 8.89
C GLU A 129 -19.20 21.21 7.53
N GLU A 130 -18.95 21.92 6.42
CA GLU A 130 -19.05 21.35 5.08
C GLU A 130 -18.00 20.29 4.82
N LEU A 131 -16.73 20.54 5.20
CA LEU A 131 -15.67 19.57 4.94
C LEU A 131 -15.84 18.28 5.76
N ARG A 132 -16.37 18.38 6.99
CA ARG A 132 -16.75 17.19 7.77
C ARG A 132 -17.77 16.33 7.03
N LEU A 133 -18.82 16.94 6.48
CA LEU A 133 -19.85 16.22 5.74
C LEU A 133 -19.30 15.60 4.45
N ILE A 134 -18.39 16.29 3.76
CA ILE A 134 -17.72 15.77 2.56
C ILE A 134 -16.90 14.52 2.88
N ILE A 135 -16.09 14.55 3.95
CA ILE A 135 -15.29 13.38 4.38
C ILE A 135 -16.20 12.22 4.78
N ILE A 136 -17.24 12.48 5.58
CA ILE A 136 -18.17 11.45 6.04
C ILE A 136 -18.87 10.78 4.84
N GLU A 137 -19.41 11.55 3.90
CA GLU A 137 -20.11 11.03 2.74
C GLU A 137 -19.16 10.20 1.86
N HIS A 138 -17.96 10.71 1.58
CA HIS A 138 -16.98 10.00 0.78
C HIS A 138 -16.64 8.62 1.36
N ILE A 139 -16.28 8.59 2.65
CA ILE A 139 -15.95 7.35 3.36
C ILE A 139 -17.15 6.41 3.40
N THR A 140 -18.34 6.93 3.69
CA THR A 140 -19.58 6.15 3.76
C THR A 140 -19.88 5.44 2.45
N GLN A 141 -19.80 6.17 1.34
CA GLN A 141 -20.12 5.63 0.03
C GLN A 141 -19.04 4.67 -0.48
N LEU A 142 -17.76 5.05 -0.36
CA LEU A 142 -16.64 4.24 -0.82
C LEU A 142 -16.47 2.96 0.00
N MET A 143 -16.36 3.06 1.32
CA MET A 143 -16.25 1.86 2.16
C MET A 143 -17.55 1.05 2.16
N GLY A 144 -18.71 1.71 2.03
CA GLY A 144 -20.00 1.04 1.94
C GLY A 144 -20.09 0.11 0.73
N HIS A 145 -19.56 0.54 -0.42
CA HIS A 145 -19.48 -0.27 -1.63
C HIS A 145 -18.58 -1.51 -1.47
N TYR A 146 -17.41 -1.35 -0.84
CA TYR A 146 -16.46 -2.45 -0.61
C TYR A 146 -16.62 -3.19 0.73
N LYS A 147 -17.73 -2.97 1.43
CA LYS A 147 -17.96 -3.53 2.77
C LYS A 147 -17.86 -5.06 2.74
N GLY A 148 -17.04 -5.61 3.63
CA GLY A 148 -16.77 -7.05 3.74
C GLY A 148 -15.84 -7.63 2.67
N GLN A 149 -15.38 -6.83 1.71
CA GLN A 149 -14.39 -7.25 0.69
C GLN A 149 -12.96 -6.92 1.13
N CYS A 150 -12.77 -5.78 1.81
CA CYS A 150 -11.46 -5.32 2.26
C CYS A 150 -11.06 -6.01 3.57
N TYR A 151 -9.92 -6.71 3.57
CA TYR A 151 -9.25 -7.16 4.80
C TYR A 151 -8.79 -5.96 5.64
N ALA A 152 -8.23 -4.95 4.99
CA ALA A 152 -7.74 -3.73 5.61
C ALA A 152 -8.01 -2.51 4.72
N TRP A 153 -8.10 -1.34 5.35
CA TRP A 153 -8.16 -0.03 4.70
C TRP A 153 -7.01 0.84 5.15
N ASP A 154 -6.31 1.44 4.20
CA ASP A 154 -5.53 2.64 4.45
C ASP A 154 -6.53 3.81 4.56
N VAL A 155 -6.80 4.24 5.80
CA VAL A 155 -7.86 5.24 6.08
C VAL A 155 -7.32 6.65 5.85
N VAL A 156 -6.17 6.95 6.43
CA VAL A 156 -5.46 8.21 6.21
C VAL A 156 -4.05 7.88 5.71
N ASN A 157 -3.70 8.48 4.58
CA ASN A 157 -2.40 8.29 3.94
C ASN A 157 -1.57 9.59 4.05
N GLU A 158 -0.29 9.47 4.42
CA GLU A 158 0.75 10.50 4.32
C GLU A 158 0.38 11.87 4.94
N ALA A 159 -0.16 11.86 6.16
CA ALA A 159 -0.54 13.06 6.89
C ALA A 159 0.65 13.80 7.52
N LEU A 160 1.88 13.32 7.35
CA LEU A 160 3.08 13.86 8.00
C LEU A 160 4.11 14.38 6.99
N ASN A 161 4.79 15.46 7.38
CA ASN A 161 6.04 15.94 6.78
C ASN A 161 7.24 15.13 7.31
N GLU A 162 8.42 15.32 6.70
CA GLU A 162 9.67 14.65 7.13
C GLU A 162 10.09 14.98 8.57
N ASP A 163 9.73 16.17 9.05
CA ASP A 163 9.99 16.61 10.44
C ASP A 163 8.91 16.11 11.43
N GLY A 164 7.98 15.28 10.98
CA GLY A 164 6.87 14.75 11.76
C GLY A 164 5.74 15.75 12.03
N THR A 165 5.81 16.99 11.58
CA THR A 165 4.66 17.89 11.64
C THR A 165 3.55 17.41 10.69
N TYR A 166 2.31 17.81 10.95
CA TYR A 166 1.22 17.49 10.03
C TYR A 166 1.39 18.22 8.71
N ARG A 167 1.12 17.51 7.62
CA ARG A 167 1.19 18.02 6.26
C ARG A 167 0.04 18.99 5.97
N GLU A 168 0.37 20.14 5.40
CA GLU A 168 -0.64 21.06 4.88
C GLU A 168 -1.43 20.40 3.74
N SER A 169 -2.76 20.43 3.88
CA SER A 169 -3.72 19.91 2.92
C SER A 169 -5.06 20.62 3.15
N VAL A 170 -5.99 20.55 2.20
CA VAL A 170 -7.35 21.11 2.41
C VAL A 170 -7.99 20.58 3.70
N PHE A 171 -7.74 19.31 4.03
CA PHE A 171 -8.22 18.68 5.26
C PHE A 171 -7.61 19.30 6.52
N TYR A 172 -6.27 19.34 6.61
CA TYR A 172 -5.58 19.87 7.79
C TYR A 172 -5.79 21.39 7.96
N ASN A 173 -5.81 22.14 6.86
CA ASN A 173 -5.95 23.59 6.91
C ASN A 173 -7.33 24.03 7.41
N VAL A 174 -8.37 23.23 7.15
CA VAL A 174 -9.75 23.54 7.57
C VAL A 174 -10.12 22.89 8.91
N LEU A 175 -9.67 21.65 9.17
CA LEU A 175 -10.10 20.86 10.33
C LEU A 175 -9.00 20.62 11.38
N GLY A 176 -7.73 20.96 11.09
CA GLY A 176 -6.60 20.55 11.91
C GLY A 176 -6.52 19.03 12.03
N GLU A 177 -6.15 18.50 13.19
CA GLU A 177 -6.04 17.05 13.42
C GLU A 177 -7.39 16.31 13.41
N GLU A 178 -8.51 17.05 13.46
CA GLU A 178 -9.85 16.47 13.57
C GLU A 178 -10.24 15.64 12.34
N PHE A 179 -9.70 15.94 11.15
CA PHE A 179 -10.00 15.13 9.96
C PHE A 179 -9.53 13.67 10.13
N ILE A 180 -8.43 13.44 10.86
CA ILE A 180 -7.91 12.10 11.12
C ILE A 180 -8.89 11.34 12.02
N LYS A 181 -9.31 11.96 13.12
CA LYS A 181 -10.29 11.38 14.04
C LYS A 181 -11.60 11.04 13.32
N LEU A 182 -12.11 12.01 12.56
CA LEU A 182 -13.33 11.85 11.77
C LEU A 182 -13.25 10.71 10.77
N ALA A 183 -12.12 10.60 10.05
CA ALA A 183 -11.95 9.55 9.05
C ALA A 183 -11.96 8.15 9.70
N PHE A 184 -11.20 7.96 10.77
CA PHE A 184 -11.14 6.67 11.47
C PHE A 184 -12.45 6.33 12.19
N SER A 185 -13.13 7.29 12.83
CA SER A 185 -14.41 7.04 13.48
C SER A 185 -15.48 6.64 12.46
N THR A 186 -15.56 7.36 11.33
CA THR A 186 -16.49 7.03 10.24
C THR A 186 -16.18 5.65 9.67
N ALA A 187 -14.91 5.37 9.37
CA ALA A 187 -14.51 4.08 8.82
C ALA A 187 -14.87 2.89 9.74
N ALA A 188 -14.69 3.06 11.05
CA ALA A 188 -15.02 2.04 12.04
C ALA A 188 -16.52 1.74 12.13
N GLU A 189 -17.38 2.74 11.86
CA GLU A 189 -18.84 2.57 11.83
C GLU A 189 -19.32 1.84 10.56
N ILE A 190 -18.72 2.14 9.41
CA ILE A 190 -19.16 1.61 8.12
C ILE A 190 -18.81 0.13 7.97
N ASP A 191 -17.55 -0.23 8.24
CA ASP A 191 -17.10 -1.62 8.23
C ASP A 191 -16.32 -1.98 9.50
N PRO A 192 -17.03 -2.49 10.53
CA PRO A 192 -16.38 -2.94 11.75
C PRO A 192 -15.46 -4.16 11.56
N SER A 193 -15.51 -4.86 10.43
CA SER A 193 -14.71 -6.07 10.19
C SER A 193 -13.35 -5.80 9.54
N ALA A 194 -13.24 -4.70 8.79
CA ALA A 194 -11.99 -4.29 8.16
C ALA A 194 -11.01 -3.70 9.18
N LYS A 195 -9.72 -4.01 9.02
CA LYS A 195 -8.63 -3.41 9.80
C LYS A 195 -8.35 -1.99 9.32
N LEU A 196 -8.25 -1.03 10.23
CA LEU A 196 -8.04 0.38 9.89
C LEU A 196 -6.58 0.80 10.10
N TYR A 197 -5.92 1.23 9.03
CA TYR A 197 -4.51 1.60 9.02
C TYR A 197 -4.29 3.10 8.80
N TYR A 198 -3.29 3.64 9.49
CA TYR A 198 -2.58 4.85 9.06
C TYR A 198 -1.39 4.41 8.20
N ASN A 199 -1.23 4.95 6.98
CA ASN A 199 -0.17 4.55 6.04
C ASN A 199 0.72 5.74 5.67
N ASP A 200 2.05 5.56 5.67
CA ASP A 200 3.00 6.61 5.30
C ASP A 200 4.37 6.03 4.90
N TYR A 201 5.17 6.84 4.21
CA TYR A 201 6.56 6.52 3.85
C TYR A 201 7.57 7.09 4.84
N ASN A 202 8.81 6.60 4.78
CA ASN A 202 9.92 6.98 5.67
C ASN A 202 9.64 6.73 7.16
N LEU A 203 8.78 5.75 7.46
CA LEU A 203 8.51 5.30 8.83
C LEU A 203 9.48 4.19 9.27
N GLU A 204 10.30 3.67 8.35
CA GLU A 204 11.16 2.49 8.51
C GLU A 204 12.46 2.79 9.29
N SER A 205 12.58 3.99 9.89
CA SER A 205 13.72 4.42 10.70
C SER A 205 13.28 5.26 11.90
N PRO A 206 13.97 5.15 13.04
CA PRO A 206 13.75 6.06 14.17
C PRO A 206 14.00 7.51 13.75
N GLY A 207 13.05 8.39 14.04
CA GLY A 207 13.15 9.81 13.70
C GLY A 207 11.83 10.54 13.87
N ALA A 208 11.84 11.84 13.53
CA ALA A 208 10.71 12.73 13.79
C ALA A 208 9.41 12.27 13.09
N LYS A 209 9.52 11.72 11.87
CA LYS A 209 8.35 11.21 11.13
C LYS A 209 7.76 9.93 11.73
N SER A 210 8.60 8.96 12.13
CA SER A 210 8.11 7.76 12.82
C SER A 210 7.52 8.08 14.20
N GLU A 211 8.07 9.06 14.91
CA GLU A 211 7.47 9.64 16.12
C GLU A 211 6.14 10.36 15.84
N GLY A 212 5.99 10.99 14.67
CA GLY A 212 4.73 11.56 14.19
C GLY A 212 3.63 10.51 14.02
N ALA A 213 3.97 9.36 13.43
CA ALA A 213 3.01 8.26 13.32
C ALA A 213 2.61 7.72 14.70
N ILE A 214 3.54 7.62 15.65
CA ILE A 214 3.22 7.30 17.07
C ILE A 214 2.24 8.32 17.66
N ARG A 215 2.41 9.63 17.37
CA ARG A 215 1.47 10.66 17.83
C ARG A 215 0.07 10.46 17.26
N ILE A 216 -0.06 10.10 15.98
CA ILE A 216 -1.36 9.81 15.35
C ILE A 216 -2.05 8.59 16.01
N VAL A 217 -1.30 7.51 16.26
CA VAL A 217 -1.86 6.32 16.94
C VAL A 217 -2.39 6.71 18.33
N LYS A 218 -1.59 7.45 19.11
CA LYS A 218 -2.00 7.91 20.45
C LYS A 218 -3.18 8.87 20.41
N LEU A 219 -3.21 9.81 19.45
CA LEU A 219 -4.32 10.73 19.24
C LEU A 219 -5.66 10.00 19.10
N LEU A 220 -5.68 8.91 18.32
CA LEU A 220 -6.87 8.09 18.10
C LEU A 220 -7.23 7.27 19.35
N GLN A 221 -6.23 6.62 19.97
CA GLN A 221 -6.44 5.81 21.18
C GLN A 221 -6.95 6.64 22.37
N GLU A 222 -6.38 7.83 22.59
CA GLU A 222 -6.81 8.76 23.65
C GLU A 222 -8.24 9.27 23.42
N ALA A 223 -8.67 9.37 22.16
CA ALA A 223 -10.05 9.71 21.80
C ALA A 223 -11.00 8.50 21.82
N GLY A 224 -10.51 7.28 22.12
CA GLY A 224 -11.31 6.06 22.07
C GLY A 224 -11.69 5.61 20.66
N ILE A 225 -10.98 6.08 19.63
CA ILE A 225 -11.22 5.77 18.22
C ILE A 225 -10.36 4.59 17.80
N ARG A 226 -10.96 3.62 17.09
CA ARG A 226 -10.27 2.41 16.62
C ARG A 226 -9.21 2.76 15.58
N ILE A 227 -7.99 2.29 15.83
CA ILE A 227 -6.92 2.12 14.86
C ILE A 227 -6.34 0.73 15.06
N ASP A 228 -6.22 -0.03 13.99
CA ASP A 228 -5.78 -1.43 14.06
C ASP A 228 -4.33 -1.59 13.64
N GLY A 229 -3.77 -0.68 12.82
CA GLY A 229 -2.41 -0.82 12.33
C GLY A 229 -1.73 0.45 11.81
N VAL A 230 -0.41 0.34 11.65
CA VAL A 230 0.44 1.31 10.94
C VAL A 230 1.06 0.62 9.72
N GLY A 231 0.84 1.20 8.54
CA GLY A 231 1.44 0.80 7.28
C GLY A 231 2.71 1.60 7.03
N MET A 232 3.81 0.88 6.81
CA MET A 232 5.08 1.48 6.38
C MET A 232 5.25 1.18 4.88
N GLN A 233 5.21 2.23 4.04
CA GLN A 233 5.27 2.05 2.59
C GLN A 233 6.53 1.34 2.12
N ALA A 234 7.68 1.64 2.75
CA ALA A 234 8.98 1.05 2.41
C ALA A 234 9.43 1.27 0.95
N HIS A 235 9.29 2.51 0.46
CA HIS A 235 9.94 2.96 -0.78
C HIS A 235 11.44 3.27 -0.57
N LEU A 236 12.28 2.24 -0.66
CA LEU A 236 13.69 2.30 -0.24
C LEU A 236 14.66 2.59 -1.40
N VAL A 237 15.86 3.05 -1.05
CA VAL A 237 16.99 3.19 -1.98
C VAL A 237 18.07 2.20 -1.57
N ALA A 238 18.50 1.34 -2.49
CA ALA A 238 19.44 0.25 -2.21
C ALA A 238 20.72 0.72 -1.47
N SER A 239 21.26 1.89 -1.81
CA SER A 239 22.51 2.42 -1.24
C SER A 239 22.39 3.06 0.14
N ARG A 240 21.16 3.30 0.63
CA ARG A 240 20.92 4.05 1.88
C ARG A 240 19.68 3.58 2.64
N ALA A 241 19.25 2.35 2.42
CA ALA A 241 18.12 1.78 3.12
C ALA A 241 18.42 1.69 4.63
N PRO A 242 17.39 1.80 5.48
CA PRO A 242 17.53 1.58 6.92
C PRO A 242 18.08 0.20 7.24
N THR A 243 18.88 0.09 8.30
CA THR A 243 19.36 -1.21 8.77
C THR A 243 18.19 -2.05 9.34
N LEU A 244 18.37 -3.37 9.38
CA LEU A 244 17.38 -4.27 9.99
C LEU A 244 17.07 -3.87 11.45
N ASP A 245 18.08 -3.44 12.21
CA ASP A 245 17.89 -2.99 13.61
C ASP A 245 17.04 -1.72 13.68
N GLN A 246 17.23 -0.76 12.76
CA GLN A 246 16.41 0.45 12.70
C GLN A 246 14.95 0.12 12.38
N GLN A 247 14.72 -0.75 11.39
CA GLN A 247 13.39 -1.23 11.01
C GLN A 247 12.72 -1.98 12.17
N THR A 248 13.47 -2.86 12.85
CA THR A 248 13.00 -3.61 14.03
C THR A 248 12.57 -2.66 15.14
N ALA A 249 13.40 -1.68 15.48
CA ALA A 249 13.11 -0.73 16.55
C ALA A 249 11.81 0.06 16.32
N VAL A 250 11.55 0.53 15.09
CA VAL A 250 10.30 1.24 14.79
C VAL A 250 9.09 0.32 14.77
N MET A 251 9.20 -0.88 14.20
CA MET A 251 8.11 -1.86 14.22
C MET A 251 7.74 -2.25 15.66
N GLU A 252 8.71 -2.47 16.53
CA GLU A 252 8.48 -2.72 17.96
C GLU A 252 7.84 -1.52 18.65
N SER A 253 8.22 -0.29 18.28
CA SER A 253 7.62 0.92 18.85
C SER A 253 6.13 1.07 18.51
N TYR A 254 5.71 0.68 17.31
CA TYR A 254 4.30 0.63 16.93
C TYR A 254 3.57 -0.54 17.61
N GLY A 255 4.18 -1.73 17.62
CA GLY A 255 3.64 -2.91 18.31
C GLY A 255 3.42 -2.69 19.81
N ALA A 256 4.28 -1.89 20.46
CA ALA A 256 4.13 -1.51 21.87
C ALA A 256 2.89 -0.65 22.16
N LEU A 257 2.29 -0.03 21.12
CA LEU A 257 1.00 0.67 21.22
C LEU A 257 -0.19 -0.27 21.02
N GLY A 258 0.04 -1.56 20.74
CA GLY A 258 -1.00 -2.56 20.53
C GLY A 258 -1.62 -2.54 19.14
N VAL A 259 -0.96 -1.93 18.15
CA VAL A 259 -1.38 -1.93 16.75
C VAL A 259 -0.54 -2.88 15.90
N GLU A 260 -1.13 -3.41 14.83
CA GLU A 260 -0.44 -4.22 13.81
C GLU A 260 0.53 -3.37 12.98
N VAL A 261 1.56 -3.99 12.41
CA VAL A 261 2.47 -3.32 11.47
C VAL A 261 2.52 -4.13 10.17
N ALA A 262 2.44 -3.44 9.05
CA ALA A 262 2.58 -4.04 7.73
C ALA A 262 3.50 -3.20 6.84
N LEU A 263 4.24 -3.86 5.96
CA LEU A 263 4.87 -3.22 4.82
C LEU A 263 3.84 -3.18 3.69
N THR A 264 3.61 -2.01 3.10
CA THR A 264 2.42 -1.79 2.25
C THR A 264 2.74 -1.52 0.78
N GLU A 265 3.91 -0.95 0.46
CA GLU A 265 4.25 -0.48 -0.89
C GLU A 265 5.73 -0.76 -1.26
N LEU A 266 6.31 -1.82 -0.70
CA LEU A 266 7.74 -2.09 -0.75
C LEU A 266 8.31 -2.10 -2.18
N ASP A 267 9.26 -1.20 -2.42
CA ASP A 267 10.19 -1.27 -3.53
C ASP A 267 11.61 -0.88 -3.08
N VAL A 268 12.61 -1.30 -3.86
CA VAL A 268 14.01 -0.94 -3.60
C VAL A 268 14.62 -0.43 -4.90
N ARG A 269 14.65 0.89 -5.08
CA ARG A 269 15.20 1.50 -6.29
C ARG A 269 16.73 1.49 -6.30
N VAL A 270 17.29 1.31 -7.49
CA VAL A 270 18.73 1.35 -7.80
C VAL A 270 19.02 2.47 -8.78
N GLU A 271 20.22 3.04 -8.72
CA GLU A 271 20.66 4.04 -9.70
C GLU A 271 20.98 3.35 -11.04
N MET A 272 20.55 3.99 -12.14
CA MET A 272 20.83 3.53 -13.50
C MET A 272 22.18 4.10 -13.98
N PRO A 273 22.99 3.34 -14.74
CA PRO A 273 22.75 1.96 -15.15
C PRO A 273 22.99 0.95 -14.01
N ILE A 274 22.21 -0.14 -14.02
CA ILE A 274 22.35 -1.25 -13.07
C ILE A 274 23.75 -1.87 -13.18
N ASN A 275 24.35 -2.22 -12.04
CA ASN A 275 25.60 -2.96 -11.97
C ASN A 275 25.54 -4.02 -10.84
N GLU A 276 26.54 -4.89 -10.77
CA GLU A 276 26.60 -5.98 -9.79
C GLU A 276 26.49 -5.48 -8.34
N THR A 277 27.13 -4.35 -8.03
CA THR A 277 27.08 -3.73 -6.69
C THR A 277 25.66 -3.26 -6.35
N SER A 278 24.98 -2.57 -7.27
CA SER A 278 23.62 -2.08 -7.01
C SER A 278 22.61 -3.22 -6.88
N MET A 279 22.77 -4.30 -7.65
CA MET A 279 21.97 -5.53 -7.49
C MET A 279 22.26 -6.25 -6.17
N ALA A 280 23.51 -6.32 -5.74
CA ALA A 280 23.89 -6.91 -4.46
C ALA A 280 23.27 -6.13 -3.28
N TRP A 281 23.34 -4.80 -3.32
CA TRP A 281 22.66 -3.95 -2.34
C TRP A 281 21.14 -4.15 -2.36
N GLN A 282 20.52 -4.16 -3.54
CA GLN A 282 19.08 -4.38 -3.66
C GLN A 282 18.66 -5.72 -3.04
N SER A 283 19.37 -6.81 -3.37
CA SER A 283 19.11 -8.13 -2.78
C SER A 283 19.26 -8.14 -1.27
N GLU A 284 20.26 -7.44 -0.73
CA GLU A 284 20.49 -7.38 0.71
C GLU A 284 19.39 -6.57 1.42
N VAL A 285 18.91 -5.49 0.82
CA VAL A 285 17.78 -4.73 1.36
C VAL A 285 16.51 -5.59 1.39
N TYR A 286 16.15 -6.29 0.31
CA TYR A 286 14.98 -7.19 0.32
C TYR A 286 15.08 -8.31 1.37
N LYS A 287 16.30 -8.78 1.71
CA LYS A 287 16.48 -9.76 2.80
C LYS A 287 16.26 -9.16 4.18
N ASN A 288 16.63 -7.89 4.35
CA ASN A 288 16.54 -7.18 5.63
C ASN A 288 15.17 -6.57 5.88
N VAL A 289 14.40 -6.31 4.82
CA VAL A 289 13.02 -5.84 4.93
C VAL A 289 12.11 -7.04 5.22
N ARG A 290 11.71 -7.19 6.48
CA ARG A 290 10.76 -8.22 6.92
C ARG A 290 9.93 -7.69 8.07
N VAL A 291 8.65 -8.08 8.14
CA VAL A 291 7.80 -7.77 9.29
C VAL A 291 8.09 -8.77 10.40
N LEU A 292 8.21 -8.29 11.65
CA LEU A 292 8.31 -9.14 12.82
C LEU A 292 6.95 -9.83 13.05
N VAL A 293 6.95 -11.15 13.11
CA VAL A 293 5.80 -11.89 13.65
C VAL A 293 5.91 -11.79 15.17
N SER A 294 4.95 -11.14 15.82
CA SER A 294 4.86 -11.16 17.28
C SER A 294 4.70 -12.61 17.74
N SER A 295 5.65 -13.08 18.56
CA SER A 295 5.57 -14.36 19.27
C SER A 295 4.56 -14.31 20.40
#